data_AF-A0A7Y8IH40-F1
#
_entry.id   AF-A0A7Y8IH40-F1
#
_cell.length_a   1.000
_cell.length_b   1.000
_cell.length_c   1.000
_cell.angle_alpha   90.00
_cell.angle_beta   90.00
_cell.angle_gamma   90.00
#
_symmetry.space_group_name_H-M   'P 1'
#
loop_
_entity.id
_entity.type
_entity.pdbx_description
1 polymer ?
#
loop_
_entity_poly.entity_id
_entity_poly.type
_entity_poly.pdbx_seq_one_letter_code
_entity_poly.pdbx_strand_id
1 'polypeptide(L)'
;MANFNLPQRLDQLISNRVDQVICGGIDPFCLNQLGSRGISVLHNVSGEAEVIFNLFLKGRLRPGFCCEKRRRGMFCGRKKGPPWRA
;
A
#
# COMPACT_ATOMS: atom_id res chain seq x y z
N MET A 1 -20.02 -3.36 11.63
CA MET A 1 -18.78 -3.43 10.83
C MET A 1 -19.17 -3.38 9.37
N ALA A 2 -18.86 -2.29 8.67
CA ALA A 2 -19.28 -2.14 7.28
C ALA A 2 -18.43 -3.05 6.38
N ASN A 3 -19.06 -4.09 5.82
CA ASN A 3 -18.48 -4.92 4.77
C ASN A 3 -18.59 -4.16 3.44
N PHE A 4 -17.72 -3.17 3.25
CA PHE A 4 -17.70 -2.41 2.00
C PHE A 4 -17.11 -3.29 0.90
N ASN A 5 -17.90 -3.53 -0.15
CA ASN A 5 -17.37 -4.07 -1.39
C ASN A 5 -16.29 -3.11 -1.92
N LEU A 6 -15.25 -3.67 -2.53
CA LEU A 6 -14.07 -2.94 -2.99
C LEU A 6 -14.36 -1.63 -3.76
N PRO A 7 -15.38 -1.56 -4.65
CA PRO A 7 -15.76 -0.32 -5.32
C PRO A 7 -16.16 0.79 -4.36
N GLN A 8 -16.96 0.47 -3.34
CA GLN A 8 -17.45 1.45 -2.37
C GLN A 8 -16.30 2.08 -1.57
N ARG A 9 -15.25 1.31 -1.26
CA ARG A 9 -14.06 1.84 -0.56
C ARG A 9 -13.28 2.79 -1.46
N LEU A 10 -13.16 2.48 -2.75
CA LEU A 10 -12.53 3.38 -3.73
C LEU A 10 -13.32 4.68 -3.86
N ASP A 11 -14.64 4.60 -3.98
CA ASP A 11 -15.50 5.79 -4.07
C ASP A 11 -15.45 6.64 -2.79
N GLN A 12 -15.31 6.02 -1.61
CA GLN A 12 -15.09 6.74 -0.37
C GLN A 12 -13.75 7.48 -0.32
N LEU A 13 -12.66 6.88 -0.80
CA LEU A 13 -11.35 7.55 -0.86
C LEU A 13 -11.43 8.82 -1.72
N ILE A 14 -12.16 8.76 -2.83
CA ILE A 14 -12.36 9.88 -3.74
C ILE A 14 -13.25 10.95 -3.12
N SER A 15 -14.38 10.54 -2.52
CA SER A 15 -15.31 11.46 -1.84
C SER A 15 -14.61 12.23 -0.71
N ASN A 16 -13.70 11.56 0.00
CA ASN A 16 -12.87 12.17 1.03
C ASN A 16 -11.69 12.99 0.48
N ARG A 17 -11.56 13.13 -0.84
CA ARG A 17 -10.49 13.88 -1.53
C ARG A 17 -9.09 13.44 -1.09
N VAL A 18 -8.89 12.13 -0.96
CA VAL A 18 -7.57 11.57 -0.61
C VAL A 18 -6.63 11.73 -1.80
N ASP A 19 -5.52 12.45 -1.59
CA ASP A 19 -4.46 12.61 -2.59
C ASP A 19 -3.50 11.40 -2.61
N GLN A 20 -3.21 10.85 -1.43
CA GLN A 20 -2.20 9.81 -1.27
C GLN A 20 -2.60 8.71 -0.29
N VAL A 21 -2.40 7.45 -0.67
CA VAL A 21 -2.64 6.25 0.14
C VAL A 21 -1.31 5.57 0.48
N ILE A 22 -1.10 5.26 1.76
CA ILE A 22 0.05 4.46 2.22
C ILE A 22 -0.45 3.10 2.67
N CYS A 23 0.12 2.02 2.14
CA CYS A 23 -0.29 0.66 2.48
C CYS A 23 0.85 -0.36 2.44
N GLY A 24 0.66 -1.48 3.13
CA GLY A 24 1.57 -2.62 3.06
C GLY A 24 1.39 -3.43 1.78
N GLY A 25 0.17 -3.87 1.50
CA GLY A 25 -0.17 -4.62 0.30
C GLY A 25 -1.30 -3.96 -0.47
N ILE A 26 -1.21 -4.02 -1.80
CA ILE A 26 -2.29 -3.63 -2.69
C ILE A 26 -2.29 -4.53 -3.92
N ASP A 27 -3.49 -4.90 -4.38
CA ASP A 27 -3.66 -5.63 -5.62
C ASP A 27 -3.39 -4.72 -6.84
N PRO A 28 -2.75 -5.22 -7.92
CA PRO A 28 -2.47 -4.42 -9.12
C PRO A 28 -3.71 -3.76 -9.73
N PHE A 29 -4.89 -4.40 -9.66
CA PHE A 29 -6.15 -3.80 -10.13
C PHE A 29 -6.50 -2.54 -9.34
N CYS A 30 -6.41 -2.61 -8.01
CA CYS A 30 -6.67 -1.48 -7.12
C CYS A 30 -5.65 -0.36 -7.32
N LEU A 31 -4.37 -0.72 -7.51
CA LEU A 31 -3.31 0.24 -7.80
C LEU A 31 -3.62 1.03 -9.09
N ASN A 32 -4.03 0.33 -10.15
CA ASN A 32 -4.39 0.97 -11.42
C ASN A 32 -5.64 1.83 -11.30
N GLN A 33 -6.68 1.36 -10.58
CA GLN A 33 -7.91 2.12 -10.35
C GLN A 33 -7.70 3.39 -9.52
N LEU A 34 -6.81 3.35 -8.53
CA LEU A 34 -6.47 4.55 -7.74
C LEU A 34 -5.67 5.53 -8.59
N GLY A 35 -4.67 5.04 -9.34
CA GLY A 35 -3.84 5.86 -10.23
C GLY A 35 -4.65 6.53 -11.35
N SER A 36 -5.59 5.82 -11.98
CA SER A 36 -6.45 6.40 -13.02
C SER A 36 -7.39 7.49 -12.50
N ARG A 37 -7.60 7.55 -11.18
CA ARG A 37 -8.42 8.56 -10.51
C ARG A 37 -7.59 9.65 -9.82
N GLY A 38 -6.29 9.69 -10.09
CA GLY A 38 -5.38 10.71 -9.58
C GLY A 38 -4.88 10.50 -8.15
N ILE A 39 -5.14 9.32 -7.55
CA ILE A 39 -4.70 9.01 -6.19
C ILE A 39 -3.34 8.31 -6.25
N SER A 40 -2.34 8.89 -5.59
CA SER A 40 -1.00 8.32 -5.50
C SER A 40 -0.93 7.22 -4.43
N VAL A 41 -0.22 6.12 -4.70
CA VAL A 41 -0.12 5.00 -3.75
C VAL A 41 1.33 4.69 -3.41
N LEU A 42 1.66 4.75 -2.12
CA LEU A 42 2.91 4.22 -1.55
C LEU A 42 2.64 2.84 -0.96
N HIS A 43 2.97 1.81 -1.73
CA HIS A 43 2.76 0.41 -1.35
C HIS A 43 4.04 -0.27 -0.85
N ASN A 44 3.93 -1.50 -0.35
CA ASN A 44 5.02 -2.28 0.25
C ASN A 44 5.64 -1.60 1.48
N VAL A 45 4.84 -0.85 2.25
CA VAL A 45 5.30 -0.18 3.46
C VAL A 45 4.91 -0.99 4.70
N SER A 46 5.88 -1.28 5.58
CA SER A 46 5.64 -2.00 6.84
C SER A 46 6.32 -1.32 8.02
N GLY A 47 5.67 -1.29 9.18
CA GLY A 47 6.16 -0.61 10.38
C GLY A 47 5.05 0.07 11.17
N GLU A 48 5.42 0.81 12.20
CA GLU A 48 4.47 1.60 12.99
C GLU A 48 3.94 2.79 12.19
N ALA A 49 2.63 3.00 12.26
CA ALA A 49 1.92 4.02 11.49
C ALA A 49 2.48 5.43 11.73
N GLU A 50 2.77 5.77 12.99
CA GLU A 50 3.33 7.08 13.35
C GLU A 50 4.72 7.31 12.74
N VAL A 51 5.57 6.29 12.77
CA VAL A 51 6.92 6.34 12.20
C VAL A 51 6.86 6.50 10.67
N ILE A 52 6.01 5.71 10.03
CA ILE A 52 5.79 5.77 8.57
C ILE A 52 5.26 7.14 8.18
N PHE A 53 4.28 7.66 8.91
CA PHE A 53 3.68 8.95 8.64
C PHE A 53 4.68 10.10 8.81
N ASN A 54 5.51 10.07 9.85
CA ASN A 54 6.58 11.05 10.04
C ASN A 54 7.62 11.01 8.89
N LEU A 55 7.98 9.82 8.40
CA LEU A 55 8.87 9.67 7.24
C LEU A 55 8.23 10.18 5.95
N PHE A 56 6.92 9.99 5.79
CA PHE A 56 6.15 10.51 4.68
C PHE A 56 6.16 12.05 4.68
N LEU A 57 5.85 12.68 5.81
CA LEU A 57 5.87 14.15 5.95
C LEU A 57 7.25 14.76 5.69
N LYS A 58 8.32 14.02 5.97
CA LYS A 58 9.70 14.43 5.69
C LYS A 58 10.13 14.20 4.23
N GLY A 59 9.27 13.66 3.38
CA GLY A 59 9.59 13.28 2.00
C GLY A 59 10.60 12.14 1.89
N ARG A 60 10.77 11.33 2.95
CA ARG A 60 11.75 10.24 3.02
C ARG A 60 11.14 8.84 2.85
N LEU A 61 9.82 8.73 2.86
CA LEU A 61 9.13 7.45 2.64
C LEU A 61 9.20 7.06 1.15
N ARG A 62 9.57 5.80 0.88
CA ARG A 62 9.62 5.22 -0.47
C ARG A 62 8.79 3.94 -0.53
N PRO A 63 8.29 3.54 -1.70
CA PRO A 63 7.70 2.21 -1.87
C PRO A 63 8.69 1.13 -1.43
N GLY A 64 8.22 0.10 -0.72
CA GLY A 64 9.09 -0.96 -0.21
C GLY A 64 9.77 -0.66 1.14
N PHE A 65 9.41 0.44 1.81
CA PHE A 65 10.01 0.81 3.09
C PHE A 65 9.55 -0.11 4.22
N CYS A 66 10.48 -0.79 4.88
CA CYS A 66 10.20 -1.75 5.94
C CYS A 66 10.96 -1.29 7.23
N CYS A 67 10.24 -0.81 8.27
CA CYS A 67 10.82 -0.19 9.49
C CYS A 67 11.51 -1.19 10.43
N GLU A 68 11.18 -2.48 10.36
CA GLU A 68 11.74 -3.47 11.28
C GLU A 68 13.21 -3.78 10.96
N LYS A 69 14.09 -3.65 11.96
CA LYS A 69 15.43 -4.26 11.98
C LYS A 69 15.39 -5.81 12.04
N ARG A 70 14.34 -6.47 11.53
CA ARG A 70 14.24 -7.92 11.51
C ARG A 70 14.82 -8.48 10.21
N ARG A 71 16.06 -8.96 10.35
CA ARG A 71 16.69 -10.09 9.65
C ARG A 71 16.31 -10.27 8.18
N ARG A 72 17.26 -9.93 7.29
CA ARG A 72 17.54 -10.50 5.95
C ARG A 72 16.62 -11.67 5.52
N GLY A 73 15.34 -11.43 5.24
CA GLY A 73 14.42 -12.54 4.97
C GLY A 73 13.10 -12.16 4.33
N MET A 74 12.53 -11.00 4.65
CA MET A 74 11.30 -10.57 4.01
C MET A 74 11.61 -9.52 2.95
N PHE A 75 12.01 -10.01 1.77
CA PHE A 75 11.94 -9.20 0.56
C PHE A 75 10.48 -8.78 0.39
N CYS A 76 10.20 -7.48 0.60
CA CYS A 76 8.95 -6.78 0.32
C CYS A 76 8.74 -6.72 -1.24
N GLY A 77 8.91 -7.86 -1.95
CA GLY A 77 9.01 -7.98 -3.42
C GLY A 77 9.30 -9.38 -4.01
N ARG A 78 9.09 -10.51 -3.32
CA ARG A 78 9.16 -11.84 -3.99
C ARG A 78 7.81 -12.15 -4.65
N LYS A 79 7.77 -12.11 -5.99
CA LYS A 79 6.75 -12.82 -6.77
C LYS A 79 6.79 -14.30 -6.35
N LYS A 80 5.84 -14.76 -5.53
CA LYS A 80 5.53 -16.18 -5.46
C LYS A 80 5.03 -16.57 -6.85
N GLY A 81 5.75 -17.46 -7.54
CA GLY A 81 5.27 -18.05 -8.79
C GLY A 81 3.89 -18.70 -8.56
N PRO A 82 3.08 -18.85 -9.62
CA PRO A 82 1.71 -19.34 -9.49
C PRO A 82 1.67 -20.75 -8.87
N PRO A 83 0.65 -21.07 -8.07
CA PRO A 83 0.61 -22.24 -7.19
C PRO A 83 0.44 -23.60 -7.88
N TRP A 84 0.55 -23.69 -9.21
CA TRP A 84 0.20 -24.89 -9.99
C TRP A 84 1.40 -25.70 -10.51
N ARG A 85 2.58 -25.55 -9.91
CA ARG A 85 3.71 -26.45 -10.16
C ARG A 85 4.23 -27.01 -8.85
N ALA A 86 3.62 -28.11 -8.43
CA ALA A 86 4.20 -29.14 -7.57
C ALA A 86 3.67 -30.47 -8.06
#